data_AF-A0A937PV83-F1
#
_entry.id   AF-A0A937PV83-F1
#
_cell.length_a   1.000
_cell.length_b   1.000
_cell.length_c   1.000
_cell.angle_alpha   90.00
_cell.angle_beta   90.00
_cell.angle_gamma   90.00
#
_symmetry.space_group_name_H-M   'P 1'
#
loop_
_entity.id
_entity.type
_entity.pdbx_description
1 polymer ?
#
loop_
_entity_poly.entity_id
_entity_poly.type
_entity_poly.pdbx_seq_one_letter_code
_entity_poly.pdbx_strand_id
1 'polypeptide(L)'
;MIPTLMCVPLTLLAGAALRTVILMPVALAELDFQLIEAGGMGGLVNTLFEGPPYSLLLARPALVQALVAALLACGALWIVAALVAMLVRRRWALRLVRGGWIAVFVISAMLAVTAFDAGSAIAAAHAEHNPEAGDAAYSTFLLRWYWVRWAFLASAVAAGMLVLSSRGKTVALYVADEALEQAIGDRVIENLRSGGNDMRFRRSWLSSALLHWIVIVAVPFLLTLRGCVSPYLVPYGRGEARVTHVMRVVKRAKKPRKKYILRQNAAVYWDIPDLNESKVAQEVNEQTQLTHVADRNAVHGKMGAGGGKKGGWPDGVPGGKIRFIRLEYSGRDWDDGMDAASAADINFLNFLRKEVPFPVARKSESHAISLLARYPKGRAPPFVYMTGSDSIRTSSHDKKVLREYLLDGGMLFADAGSQRWDHYFRGFLREVLADKRLIDIADDDQIFQMPYTFPNGAPPLWHHGGERALGMKHKGRWIVFYYPGDMNDAWKTGRWGLDRDIADKAYQMGVNVMYYAITRYLEHTRKYRK
;
A
#
# COMPACT_ATOMS: atom_id res chain seq x y z
N MET A 1 38.03 27.17 -22.63
CA MET A 1 37.14 26.53 -21.63
C MET A 1 35.77 27.20 -21.49
N ILE A 2 35.62 28.53 -21.59
CA ILE A 2 34.30 29.19 -21.47
C ILE A 2 33.31 28.81 -22.60
N PRO A 3 33.73 28.65 -23.88
CA PRO A 3 32.82 28.24 -24.95
C PRO A 3 32.30 26.81 -24.79
N THR A 4 33.16 25.89 -24.31
CA THR A 4 32.79 24.49 -24.07
C THR A 4 31.82 24.33 -22.90
N LEU A 5 31.90 25.19 -21.88
CA LEU A 5 30.97 25.24 -20.75
C LEU A 5 29.55 25.69 -21.12
N MET A 6 29.35 26.37 -22.26
CA MET A 6 28.01 26.73 -22.73
C MET A 6 27.31 25.57 -23.44
N CYS A 7 28.04 24.56 -23.95
CA CYS A 7 27.48 23.42 -24.68
C CYS A 7 27.16 22.20 -23.79
N VAL A 8 27.92 21.98 -22.71
CA VAL A 8 27.75 20.87 -21.74
C VAL A 8 26.39 20.85 -20.98
N PRO A 9 25.70 21.98 -20.70
CA PRO A 9 24.41 21.95 -20.01
C PRO A 9 23.29 21.37 -20.86
N LEU A 10 23.47 21.25 -22.18
CA LEU A 10 22.40 20.92 -23.11
C LEU A 10 22.18 19.41 -23.24
N THR A 11 23.19 18.57 -22.98
CA THR A 11 23.00 17.12 -22.82
C THR A 11 22.35 16.78 -21.47
N LEU A 12 22.57 17.60 -20.44
CA LEU A 12 21.89 17.50 -19.15
C LEU A 12 20.46 18.05 -19.20
N LEU A 13 20.21 19.13 -19.95
CA LEU A 13 18.88 19.68 -20.20
C LEU A 13 18.08 18.85 -21.18
N ALA A 14 18.70 18.36 -22.27
CA ALA A 14 18.09 17.38 -23.15
C ALA A 14 17.90 16.06 -22.42
N GLY A 15 18.82 15.64 -21.54
CA GLY A 15 18.63 14.45 -20.68
C GLY A 15 17.52 14.63 -19.64
N ALA A 16 17.37 15.81 -19.05
CA ALA A 16 16.28 16.15 -18.11
C ALA A 16 14.95 16.35 -18.83
N ALA A 17 14.95 16.98 -20.00
CA ALA A 17 13.80 17.17 -20.89
C ALA A 17 13.36 15.81 -21.48
N LEU A 18 14.29 14.99 -21.95
CA LEU A 18 14.07 13.62 -22.42
C LEU A 18 13.65 12.71 -21.27
N ARG A 19 14.14 12.92 -20.04
CA ARG A 19 13.55 12.27 -18.86
C ARG A 19 12.12 12.75 -18.61
N THR A 20 11.80 14.04 -18.72
CA THR A 20 10.41 14.50 -18.60
C THR A 20 9.54 14.11 -19.79
N VAL A 21 10.08 13.83 -20.97
CA VAL A 21 9.37 13.49 -22.23
C VAL A 21 9.29 11.99 -22.45
N ILE A 22 10.19 11.21 -21.88
CA ILE A 22 10.11 9.75 -21.80
C ILE A 22 9.37 9.38 -20.51
N LEU A 23 9.68 9.96 -19.35
CA LEU A 23 8.90 9.75 -18.12
C LEU A 23 7.61 10.57 -18.05
N MET A 24 7.26 11.51 -18.95
CA MET A 24 5.84 11.95 -19.01
C MET A 24 4.98 10.82 -19.51
N PRO A 25 5.21 10.29 -20.72
CA PRO A 25 4.48 9.16 -21.23
C PRO A 25 4.82 7.87 -20.49
N VAL A 26 6.01 7.68 -19.92
CA VAL A 26 6.41 6.49 -19.15
C VAL A 26 6.01 6.60 -17.69
N ALA A 27 5.94 7.76 -17.06
CA ALA A 27 5.31 7.89 -15.73
C ALA A 27 3.81 8.12 -15.84
N LEU A 28 3.27 8.58 -16.99
CA LEU A 28 1.85 8.42 -17.35
C LEU A 28 1.56 7.00 -17.80
N ALA A 29 2.52 6.24 -18.34
CA ALA A 29 2.42 4.81 -18.70
C ALA A 29 2.83 3.87 -17.57
N GLU A 30 3.48 4.36 -16.51
CA GLU A 30 3.71 3.70 -15.22
C GLU A 30 2.61 4.12 -14.24
N LEU A 31 2.03 5.33 -14.37
CA LEU A 31 0.67 5.58 -13.88
C LEU A 31 -0.31 4.73 -14.67
N ASP A 32 -0.18 4.56 -15.98
CA ASP A 32 -0.95 3.58 -16.77
C ASP A 32 -0.56 2.19 -16.29
N PHE A 33 0.69 1.84 -15.94
CA PHE A 33 1.00 0.50 -15.41
C PHE A 33 0.40 0.28 -14.02
N GLN A 34 0.41 1.29 -13.15
CA GLN A 34 -0.22 1.27 -11.82
C GLN A 34 -1.75 1.45 -11.85
N LEU A 35 -2.32 2.04 -12.91
CA LEU A 35 -3.76 2.21 -13.18
C LEU A 35 -4.32 1.09 -14.08
N ILE A 36 -3.50 0.42 -14.88
CA ILE A 36 -3.76 -0.78 -15.71
C ILE A 36 -3.76 -1.99 -14.77
N GLU A 37 -2.84 -2.06 -13.81
CA GLU A 37 -2.95 -2.95 -12.64
C GLU A 37 -4.18 -2.62 -11.78
N ALA A 38 -4.87 -1.48 -12.03
CA ALA A 38 -6.16 -1.10 -11.47
C ALA A 38 -7.43 -1.49 -12.22
N GLY A 39 -7.29 -2.35 -13.23
CA GLY A 39 -8.42 -3.04 -13.81
C GLY A 39 -9.07 -2.22 -14.92
N GLY A 40 -8.44 -2.30 -16.10
CA GLY A 40 -9.14 -2.34 -17.38
C GLY A 40 -9.41 -1.01 -18.08
N MET A 41 -8.48 -0.61 -18.95
CA MET A 41 -8.76 0.34 -20.05
C MET A 41 -9.81 -0.19 -21.05
N GLY A 42 -10.13 -1.49 -21.14
CA GLY A 42 -11.19 -1.92 -22.09
C GLY A 42 -12.58 -1.34 -21.78
N GLY A 43 -12.90 -1.14 -20.50
CA GLY A 43 -14.18 -0.56 -20.06
C GLY A 43 -14.09 0.92 -19.68
N LEU A 44 -12.95 1.35 -19.14
CA LEU A 44 -12.71 2.76 -18.78
C LEU A 44 -12.34 3.62 -19.98
N VAL A 45 -11.74 3.10 -21.05
CA VAL A 45 -11.61 3.83 -22.34
C VAL A 45 -13.01 4.09 -22.89
N ASN A 46 -13.84 3.05 -23.05
CA ASN A 46 -15.19 3.25 -23.58
C ASN A 46 -16.09 4.13 -22.70
N THR A 47 -15.81 4.29 -21.40
CA THR A 47 -16.60 5.17 -20.51
C THR A 47 -15.94 6.53 -20.20
N LEU A 48 -14.62 6.68 -20.32
CA LEU A 48 -13.89 7.97 -20.22
C LEU A 48 -13.91 8.76 -21.53
N PHE A 49 -14.07 8.07 -22.68
CA PHE A 49 -14.18 8.71 -23.99
C PHE A 49 -15.64 9.03 -24.41
N GLU A 50 -16.65 8.55 -23.68
CA GLU A 50 -18.08 8.78 -24.00
C GLU A 50 -18.86 9.65 -22.96
N GLY A 51 -18.23 10.09 -21.87
CA GLY A 51 -18.88 10.95 -20.85
C GLY A 51 -18.36 12.40 -20.82
N PRO A 52 -19.23 13.44 -20.83
CA PRO A 52 -18.79 14.82 -20.55
C PRO A 52 -18.63 14.98 -19.02
N PRO A 53 -17.57 15.61 -18.45
CA PRO A 53 -16.61 16.54 -19.04
C PRO A 53 -15.14 16.15 -18.75
N TYR A 54 -14.58 15.13 -19.41
CA TYR A 54 -13.13 14.87 -19.40
C TYR A 54 -12.38 15.56 -20.55
N SER A 55 -13.11 16.32 -21.37
CA SER A 55 -12.60 17.12 -22.48
C SER A 55 -11.71 18.29 -22.06
N LEU A 56 -11.61 18.64 -20.76
CA LEU A 56 -10.82 19.78 -20.30
C LEU A 56 -9.34 19.43 -20.00
N LEU A 57 -9.06 18.18 -19.62
CA LEU A 57 -7.69 17.70 -19.31
C LEU A 57 -7.02 17.10 -20.56
N LEU A 58 -7.83 16.48 -21.42
CA LEU A 58 -7.50 16.18 -22.81
C LEU A 58 -7.61 17.41 -23.73
N ALA A 59 -7.92 18.60 -23.22
CA ALA A 59 -8.01 19.81 -24.04
C ALA A 59 -6.67 20.21 -24.65
N ARG A 60 -5.51 19.79 -24.09
CA ARG A 60 -4.22 20.20 -24.65
C ARG A 60 -3.05 19.19 -24.64
N PRO A 61 -3.21 17.90 -24.97
CA PRO A 61 -2.06 17.05 -25.33
C PRO A 61 -1.27 17.68 -26.47
N ALA A 62 -1.96 18.34 -27.41
CA ALA A 62 -1.34 19.14 -28.46
C ALA A 62 -0.50 20.31 -27.93
N LEU A 63 -0.87 20.97 -26.82
CA LEU A 63 -0.06 22.06 -26.26
C LEU A 63 1.15 21.53 -25.50
N VAL A 64 1.01 20.45 -24.73
CA VAL A 64 2.18 19.84 -24.04
C VAL A 64 3.16 19.31 -25.08
N GLN A 65 2.66 18.58 -26.10
CA GLN A 65 3.48 18.12 -27.22
C GLN A 65 4.07 19.29 -28.03
N ALA A 66 3.31 20.37 -28.25
CA ALA A 66 3.83 21.56 -28.94
C ALA A 66 4.87 22.31 -28.11
N LEU A 67 4.70 22.44 -26.79
CA LEU A 67 5.69 23.05 -25.90
C LEU A 67 6.96 22.21 -25.81
N VAL A 68 6.83 20.88 -25.78
CA VAL A 68 7.97 19.95 -25.85
C VAL A 68 8.69 20.05 -27.19
N ALA A 69 7.94 19.99 -28.30
CA ALA A 69 8.50 20.15 -29.64
C ALA A 69 9.15 21.52 -29.81
N ALA A 70 8.54 22.58 -29.28
CA ALA A 70 9.11 23.92 -29.25
C ALA A 70 10.38 24.00 -28.40
N LEU A 71 10.43 23.32 -27.24
CA LEU A 71 11.62 23.27 -26.40
C LEU A 71 12.78 22.55 -27.11
N LEU A 72 12.49 21.42 -27.78
CA LEU A 72 13.46 20.66 -28.57
C LEU A 72 13.94 21.45 -29.79
N ALA A 73 13.02 22.09 -30.52
CA ALA A 73 13.34 22.94 -31.66
C ALA A 73 14.15 24.17 -31.25
N CYS A 74 13.76 24.85 -30.16
CA CYS A 74 14.53 25.97 -29.59
C CYS A 74 15.91 25.50 -29.11
N GLY A 75 16.00 24.30 -28.53
CA GLY A 75 17.26 23.67 -28.15
C GLY A 75 18.17 23.44 -29.35
N ALA A 76 17.65 22.84 -30.42
CA ALA A 76 18.39 22.59 -31.65
C ALA A 76 18.85 23.90 -32.34
N LEU A 77 17.95 24.88 -32.45
CA LEU A 77 18.26 26.22 -33.00
C LEU A 77 19.29 26.95 -32.14
N TRP A 78 19.25 26.79 -30.82
CA TRP A 78 20.24 27.35 -29.92
C TRP A 78 21.61 26.69 -30.09
N ILE A 79 21.69 25.35 -30.27
CA ILE A 79 22.96 24.67 -30.54
C ILE A 79 23.61 25.25 -31.79
N VAL A 80 22.83 25.43 -32.85
CA VAL A 80 23.31 26.05 -34.09
C VAL A 80 23.75 27.49 -33.83
N ALA A 81 22.97 28.29 -33.09
CA ALA A 81 23.34 29.65 -32.74
C ALA A 81 24.61 29.72 -31.87
N ALA A 82 24.82 28.76 -30.97
CA ALA A 82 26.00 28.65 -30.13
C ALA A 82 27.24 28.29 -30.95
N LEU A 83 27.13 27.32 -31.87
CA LEU A 83 28.20 26.96 -32.81
C LEU A 83 28.57 28.15 -33.72
N VAL A 84 27.57 28.86 -34.24
CA VAL A 84 27.77 30.09 -35.02
C VAL A 84 28.43 31.17 -34.18
N ALA A 85 28.03 31.34 -32.91
CA ALA A 85 28.65 32.30 -32.00
C ALA A 85 30.09 31.92 -31.60
N MET A 86 30.51 30.66 -31.73
CA MET A 86 31.92 30.28 -31.56
C MET A 86 32.77 30.75 -32.73
N LEU A 87 32.22 30.73 -33.95
CA LEU A 87 32.90 31.10 -35.19
C LEU A 87 32.81 32.60 -35.48
N VAL A 88 31.68 33.24 -35.15
CA VAL A 88 31.38 34.64 -35.47
C VAL A 88 31.20 35.44 -34.18
N ARG A 89 32.24 36.20 -33.82
CA ARG A 89 32.28 37.03 -32.60
C ARG A 89 31.71 38.42 -32.84
N ARG A 90 30.40 38.49 -33.04
CA ARG A 90 29.67 39.76 -33.24
C ARG A 90 28.58 39.96 -32.19
N ARG A 91 28.19 41.21 -31.95
CA ARG A 91 27.14 41.60 -30.99
C ARG A 91 25.84 40.80 -31.20
N TRP A 92 25.45 40.56 -32.45
CA TRP A 92 24.23 39.82 -32.79
C TRP A 92 24.32 38.33 -32.45
N ALA A 93 25.50 37.72 -32.51
CA ALA A 93 25.68 36.30 -32.17
C ALA A 93 25.45 36.05 -30.67
N LEU A 94 25.95 36.95 -29.82
CA LEU A 94 25.66 36.92 -28.38
C LEU A 94 24.18 37.16 -28.07
N ARG A 95 23.50 38.03 -28.83
CA ARG A 95 22.05 38.25 -28.69
C ARG A 95 21.24 37.00 -29.05
N LEU A 96 21.64 36.25 -30.08
CA LEU A 96 20.99 34.99 -30.45
C LEU A 96 21.15 33.92 -29.36
N VAL A 97 22.36 33.75 -28.81
CA VAL A 97 22.62 32.80 -27.73
C VAL A 97 21.81 33.15 -26.47
N ARG A 98 21.69 34.44 -26.12
CA ARG A 98 20.85 34.89 -25.01
C ARG A 98 19.37 34.70 -25.30
N GLY A 99 18.93 35.01 -26.53
CA GLY A 99 17.55 34.83 -26.97
C GLY A 99 17.08 33.39 -26.82
N GLY A 100 17.89 32.40 -27.21
CA GLY A 100 17.51 31.00 -27.03
C GLY A 100 17.51 30.54 -25.56
N TRP A 101 18.40 31.05 -24.70
CA TRP A 101 18.29 30.79 -23.25
C TRP A 101 17.05 31.42 -22.61
N ILE A 102 16.64 32.63 -23.05
CA ILE A 102 15.38 33.25 -22.64
C ILE A 102 14.19 32.40 -23.12
N ALA A 103 14.22 31.92 -24.36
CA ALA A 103 13.19 31.04 -24.90
C ALA A 103 13.08 29.73 -24.09
N VAL A 104 14.21 29.08 -23.77
CA VAL A 104 14.23 27.88 -22.91
C VAL A 104 13.65 28.17 -21.53
N PHE A 105 14.01 29.31 -20.92
CA PHE A 105 13.48 29.72 -19.61
C PHE A 105 11.95 29.90 -19.65
N VAL A 106 11.44 30.64 -20.64
CA VAL A 106 10.00 30.90 -20.81
C VAL A 106 9.23 29.62 -21.10
N ILE A 107 9.71 28.78 -22.03
CA ILE A 107 9.03 27.52 -22.40
C ILE A 107 9.03 26.54 -21.22
N SER A 108 10.13 26.47 -20.46
CA SER A 108 10.22 25.62 -19.26
C SER A 108 9.31 26.11 -18.13
N ALA A 109 9.18 27.44 -17.95
CA ALA A 109 8.22 28.01 -17.01
C ALA A 109 6.76 27.71 -17.43
N MET A 110 6.44 27.83 -18.73
CA MET A 110 5.12 27.46 -19.25
C MET A 110 4.83 25.97 -19.08
N LEU A 111 5.81 25.10 -19.31
CA LEU A 111 5.71 23.65 -19.02
C LEU A 111 5.48 23.35 -17.53
N ALA A 112 6.11 24.11 -16.64
CA ALA A 112 5.90 23.96 -15.19
C ALA A 112 4.46 24.30 -14.79
N VAL A 113 3.91 25.39 -15.34
CA VAL A 113 2.53 25.82 -15.10
C VAL A 113 1.54 24.80 -15.66
N THR A 114 1.74 24.35 -16.91
CA THR A 114 0.83 23.36 -17.53
C THR A 114 0.88 22.01 -16.82
N ALA A 115 2.06 21.57 -16.36
CA ALA A 115 2.19 20.36 -15.54
C ALA A 115 1.50 20.50 -14.17
N PHE A 116 1.57 21.69 -13.55
CA PHE A 116 0.89 21.97 -12.29
C PHE A 116 -0.65 21.97 -12.45
N ASP A 117 -1.15 22.60 -13.51
CA ASP A 117 -2.59 22.63 -13.82
C ASP A 117 -3.12 21.25 -14.18
N ALA A 118 -2.39 20.48 -14.99
CA ALA A 118 -2.74 19.10 -15.33
C ALA A 118 -2.80 18.22 -14.07
N GLY A 119 -1.78 18.30 -13.20
CA GLY A 119 -1.78 17.60 -11.92
C GLY A 119 -2.89 18.06 -10.96
N SER A 120 -3.39 19.29 -11.11
CA SER A 120 -4.52 19.82 -10.34
C SER A 120 -5.86 19.29 -10.83
N ALA A 121 -6.05 19.22 -12.14
CA ALA A 121 -7.25 18.67 -12.73
C ALA A 121 -7.34 17.14 -12.56
N ILE A 122 -6.22 16.41 -12.59
CA ILE A 122 -6.19 14.94 -12.32
C ILE A 122 -6.60 14.69 -10.87
N ALA A 123 -6.10 15.51 -9.95
CA ALA A 123 -6.46 15.44 -8.54
C ALA A 123 -7.95 15.72 -8.30
N ALA A 124 -8.50 16.73 -8.97
CA ALA A 124 -9.91 17.09 -8.85
C ALA A 124 -10.82 15.97 -9.37
N ALA A 125 -10.51 15.41 -10.55
CA ALA A 125 -11.22 14.26 -11.10
C ALA A 125 -11.13 13.01 -10.19
N HIS A 126 -9.93 12.74 -9.65
CA HIS A 126 -9.74 11.63 -8.71
C HIS A 126 -10.54 11.82 -7.42
N ALA A 127 -10.60 13.05 -6.89
CA ALA A 127 -11.38 13.39 -5.69
C ALA A 127 -12.88 13.31 -5.94
N GLU A 128 -13.36 13.69 -7.13
CA GLU A 128 -14.78 13.59 -7.52
C GLU A 128 -15.24 12.13 -7.65
N HIS A 129 -14.40 11.25 -8.19
CA HIS A 129 -14.70 9.82 -8.29
C HIS A 129 -14.42 9.02 -7.01
N ASN A 130 -13.58 9.54 -6.10
CA ASN A 130 -13.24 8.91 -4.83
C ASN A 130 -13.35 9.94 -3.66
N PRO A 131 -14.57 10.38 -3.32
CA PRO A 131 -14.79 11.44 -2.31
C PRO A 131 -14.32 11.05 -0.90
N GLU A 132 -14.03 9.78 -0.64
CA GLU A 132 -13.55 9.26 0.64
C GLU A 132 -12.02 9.07 0.71
N ALA A 133 -11.29 9.34 -0.39
CA ALA A 133 -9.82 9.35 -0.40
C ALA A 133 -9.30 10.61 0.30
N GLY A 134 -9.39 10.64 1.64
CA GLY A 134 -8.99 11.77 2.49
C GLY A 134 -7.52 12.21 2.35
N ASP A 135 -6.69 11.44 1.66
CA ASP A 135 -5.27 11.73 1.39
C ASP A 135 -4.97 12.13 -0.07
N ALA A 136 -5.99 12.26 -0.93
CA ALA A 136 -5.81 12.59 -2.34
C ALA A 136 -5.05 13.91 -2.54
N ALA A 137 -5.25 14.89 -1.65
CA ALA A 137 -4.56 16.19 -1.71
C ALA A 137 -3.04 16.09 -1.48
N TYR A 138 -2.61 15.18 -0.60
CA TYR A 138 -1.20 14.99 -0.24
C TYR A 138 -0.46 14.20 -1.31
N SER A 139 -1.04 13.09 -1.80
CA SER A 139 -0.47 12.31 -2.90
C SER A 139 -0.42 13.13 -4.19
N THR A 140 -1.45 13.94 -4.47
CA THR A 140 -1.45 14.83 -5.64
C THR A 140 -0.47 15.99 -5.49
N PHE A 141 -0.27 16.54 -4.29
CA PHE A 141 0.79 17.54 -4.06
C PHE A 141 2.18 16.96 -4.38
N LEU A 142 2.49 15.76 -3.90
CA LEU A 142 3.78 15.12 -4.17
C LEU A 142 3.96 14.73 -5.63
N LEU A 143 2.89 14.27 -6.29
CA LEU A 143 2.91 14.01 -7.72
C LEU A 143 3.16 15.32 -8.50
N ARG A 144 2.40 16.38 -8.24
CA ARG A 144 2.60 17.72 -8.82
C ARG A 144 4.03 18.22 -8.62
N TRP A 145 4.56 18.07 -7.42
CA TRP A 145 5.93 18.42 -7.07
C TRP A 145 6.96 17.64 -7.90
N TYR A 146 6.77 16.33 -8.06
CA TYR A 146 7.63 15.45 -8.86
C TYR A 146 7.70 15.87 -10.34
N TRP A 147 6.59 16.34 -10.91
CA TRP A 147 6.53 16.84 -12.29
C TRP A 147 7.16 18.23 -12.44
N VAL A 148 6.85 19.15 -11.52
CA VAL A 148 7.29 20.55 -11.60
C VAL A 148 8.79 20.71 -11.34
N ARG A 149 9.40 19.86 -10.51
CA ARG A 149 10.83 20.00 -10.13
C ARG A 149 11.80 19.97 -11.31
N TRP A 150 11.49 19.22 -12.37
CA TRP A 150 12.36 19.11 -13.54
C TRP A 150 12.26 20.34 -14.45
N ALA A 151 11.06 20.88 -14.61
CA ALA A 151 10.87 22.16 -15.30
C ALA A 151 11.53 23.31 -14.53
N PHE A 152 11.45 23.29 -13.20
CA PHE A 152 12.18 24.24 -12.35
C PHE A 152 13.70 24.11 -12.50
N LEU A 153 14.24 22.88 -12.52
CA LEU A 153 15.66 22.64 -12.75
C LEU A 153 16.09 23.21 -14.12
N ALA A 154 15.28 22.99 -15.16
CA ALA A 154 15.56 23.52 -16.49
C ALA A 154 15.60 25.06 -16.53
N SER A 155 14.62 25.72 -15.89
CA SER A 155 14.59 27.17 -15.73
C SER A 155 15.77 27.69 -14.91
N ALA A 156 16.19 26.99 -13.84
CA ALA A 156 17.34 27.37 -13.02
C ALA A 156 18.66 27.28 -13.81
N VAL A 157 18.84 26.25 -14.63
CA VAL A 157 20.01 26.12 -15.51
C VAL A 157 20.00 27.22 -16.57
N ALA A 158 18.86 27.50 -17.21
CA ALA A 158 18.75 28.57 -18.20
C ALA A 158 19.07 29.95 -17.60
N ALA A 159 18.56 30.23 -16.41
CA ALA A 159 18.89 31.45 -15.66
C ALA A 159 20.39 31.52 -15.35
N GLY A 160 21.01 30.44 -14.87
CA GLY A 160 22.46 30.39 -14.62
C GLY A 160 23.29 30.64 -15.89
N MET A 161 22.86 30.12 -17.03
CA MET A 161 23.52 30.35 -18.31
C MET A 161 23.36 31.78 -18.81
N LEU A 162 22.21 32.42 -18.58
CA LEU A 162 22.02 33.85 -18.84
C LEU A 162 22.97 34.69 -17.98
N VAL A 163 23.13 34.36 -16.70
CA VAL A 163 24.11 35.00 -15.81
C VAL A 163 25.53 34.83 -16.35
N LEU A 164 25.94 33.62 -16.74
CA LEU A 164 27.28 33.37 -17.31
C LEU A 164 27.52 34.11 -18.64
N SER A 165 26.48 34.22 -19.48
CA SER A 165 26.53 34.98 -20.73
C SER A 165 26.62 36.48 -20.50
N SER A 166 26.22 36.96 -19.32
CA SER A 166 26.22 38.38 -18.92
C SER A 166 27.51 38.84 -18.24
N ARG A 167 28.51 37.96 -18.11
CA ARG A 167 29.82 38.32 -17.57
C ARG A 167 30.55 39.29 -18.50
N GLY A 168 31.24 40.27 -17.93
CA GLY A 168 32.00 41.28 -18.66
C GLY A 168 33.06 40.65 -19.57
N LYS A 169 33.76 39.60 -19.09
CA LYS A 169 34.69 38.81 -19.93
C LYS A 169 34.01 38.14 -21.12
N THR A 170 32.78 37.67 -20.95
CA THR A 170 32.00 37.09 -22.06
C THR A 170 31.56 38.18 -23.02
N VAL A 171 31.05 39.31 -22.52
CA VAL A 171 30.60 40.43 -23.37
C VAL A 171 31.75 41.03 -24.17
N ALA A 172 32.90 41.23 -23.54
CA ALA A 172 34.11 41.78 -24.17
C ALA A 172 34.63 40.91 -25.34
N LEU A 173 34.34 39.61 -25.35
CA LEU A 173 34.69 38.72 -26.47
C LEU A 173 33.82 38.94 -27.72
N TYR A 174 32.61 39.50 -27.58
CA TYR A 174 31.64 39.69 -28.66
C TYR A 174 31.38 41.17 -28.98
N VAL A 175 31.81 42.06 -28.09
CA VAL A 175 31.64 43.51 -28.16
C VAL A 175 33.01 44.11 -27.91
N ALA A 176 33.71 44.50 -28.98
CA ALA A 176 34.91 45.32 -28.82
C ALA A 176 34.51 46.70 -28.29
N ASP A 177 35.26 47.18 -27.30
CA ASP A 177 35.30 48.57 -26.85
C ASP A 177 34.18 49.10 -25.92
N GLU A 178 33.54 48.22 -25.13
CA GLU A 178 32.75 48.68 -23.99
C GLU A 178 33.52 48.45 -22.68
N ALA A 179 33.93 49.56 -22.06
CA ALA A 179 34.30 49.60 -20.65
C ALA A 179 33.04 49.29 -19.81
N LEU A 180 32.68 48.01 -19.73
CA LEU A 180 31.55 47.56 -18.94
C LEU A 180 31.93 47.65 -17.47
N GLU A 181 31.44 48.71 -16.82
CA GLU A 181 31.20 48.71 -15.38
C GLU A 181 30.61 47.36 -14.96
N GLN A 182 31.18 46.83 -13.87
CA GLN A 182 30.99 45.49 -13.31
C GLN A 182 29.66 44.83 -13.71
N ALA A 183 29.70 44.02 -14.77
CA ALA A 183 28.51 43.42 -15.35
C ALA A 183 27.79 42.55 -14.30
N ILE A 184 26.45 42.48 -14.38
CA ILE A 184 25.60 41.75 -13.43
C ILE A 184 26.07 40.29 -13.24
N GLY A 185 26.51 39.65 -14.33
CA GLY A 185 27.06 38.29 -14.28
C GLY A 185 28.32 38.16 -13.44
N ASP A 186 29.22 39.15 -13.50
CA ASP A 186 30.43 39.16 -12.68
C ASP A 186 30.09 39.42 -11.20
N ARG A 187 29.13 40.31 -10.92
CA ARG A 187 28.64 40.55 -9.55
C ARG A 187 28.04 39.27 -8.93
N VAL A 188 27.25 38.50 -9.69
CA VAL A 188 26.67 37.23 -9.18
C VAL A 188 27.75 36.17 -8.92
N ILE A 189 28.68 35.97 -9.85
CA ILE A 189 29.73 34.95 -9.73
C ILE A 189 30.75 35.31 -8.63
N GLU A 190 31.09 36.60 -8.49
CA GLU A 190 31.98 37.08 -7.44
C GLU A 190 31.34 36.91 -6.06
N ASN A 191 30.05 37.20 -5.91
CA ASN A 191 29.31 36.92 -4.67
C ASN A 191 29.28 35.43 -4.31
N LEU A 192 29.18 34.54 -5.29
CA LEU A 192 29.24 33.10 -5.08
C LEU A 192 30.64 32.60 -4.67
N ARG A 193 31.69 33.20 -5.22
CA ARG A 193 33.07 32.73 -5.01
C ARG A 193 33.72 33.30 -3.75
N SER A 194 33.55 34.59 -3.49
CA SER A 194 34.24 35.33 -2.43
C SER A 194 33.30 36.08 -1.49
N GLY A 195 31.98 36.00 -1.70
CA GLY A 195 31.01 36.75 -0.91
C GLY A 195 30.82 38.21 -1.34
N GLY A 196 31.53 38.65 -2.38
CA GLY A 196 31.42 39.96 -3.03
C GLY A 196 31.62 41.18 -2.12
N ASN A 197 31.68 42.36 -2.73
CA ASN A 197 31.87 43.62 -2.00
C ASN A 197 30.55 44.28 -1.56
N ASP A 198 29.41 43.90 -2.17
CA ASP A 198 28.08 44.45 -1.87
C ASP A 198 27.29 43.50 -0.96
N MET A 199 27.28 43.83 0.33
CA MET A 199 26.60 43.05 1.36
C MET A 199 25.07 43.05 1.20
N ARG A 200 24.47 44.11 0.64
CA ARG A 200 23.01 44.18 0.44
C ARG A 200 22.59 43.25 -0.70
N PHE A 201 23.31 43.28 -1.82
CA PHE A 201 23.06 42.40 -2.94
C PHE A 201 23.23 40.92 -2.53
N ARG A 202 24.31 40.58 -1.81
CA ARG A 202 24.54 39.23 -1.29
C ARG A 202 23.38 38.73 -0.43
N ARG A 203 22.94 39.54 0.54
CA ARG A 203 21.84 39.16 1.45
C ARG A 203 20.55 38.95 0.68
N SER A 204 20.18 39.90 -0.18
CA SER A 204 18.95 39.79 -0.99
C SER A 204 18.94 38.55 -1.89
N TRP A 205 20.06 38.28 -2.57
CA TRP A 205 20.17 37.17 -3.49
C TRP A 205 20.19 35.81 -2.78
N LEU A 206 20.99 35.66 -1.73
CA LEU A 206 21.04 34.43 -0.93
C LEU A 206 19.71 34.16 -0.22
N SER A 207 19.06 35.19 0.34
CA SER A 207 17.74 35.04 0.97
C SER A 207 16.69 34.59 -0.04
N SER A 208 16.69 35.16 -1.25
CA SER A 208 15.78 34.72 -2.32
C SER A 208 16.09 33.28 -2.75
N ALA A 209 17.35 32.94 -3.03
CA ALA A 209 17.74 31.60 -3.44
C ALA A 209 17.39 30.54 -2.37
N LEU A 210 17.65 30.84 -1.09
CA LEU A 210 17.31 29.97 0.04
C LEU A 210 15.80 29.80 0.20
N LEU A 211 15.01 30.89 0.11
CA LEU A 211 13.56 30.82 0.20
C LEU A 211 12.98 29.93 -0.89
N HIS A 212 13.43 30.13 -2.13
CA HIS A 212 13.01 29.29 -3.25
C HIS A 212 13.41 27.84 -3.02
N TRP A 213 14.65 27.55 -2.62
CA TRP A 213 15.08 26.18 -2.31
C TRP A 213 14.27 25.52 -1.19
N ILE A 214 13.91 26.27 -0.14
CA ILE A 214 13.08 25.74 0.95
C ILE A 214 11.68 25.40 0.47
N VAL A 215 11.01 26.34 -0.21
CA VAL A 215 9.61 26.18 -0.64
C VAL A 215 9.49 25.11 -1.73
N ILE A 216 10.45 25.10 -2.65
CA ILE A 216 10.44 24.25 -3.83
C ILE A 216 11.01 22.88 -3.43
N VAL A 217 12.21 22.79 -2.85
CA VAL A 217 12.87 21.48 -2.62
C VAL A 217 12.64 20.93 -1.21
N ALA A 218 12.94 21.72 -0.17
CA ALA A 218 13.05 21.17 1.19
C ALA A 218 11.69 20.82 1.82
N VAL A 219 10.70 21.70 1.72
CA VAL A 219 9.36 21.49 2.31
C VAL A 219 8.68 20.27 1.69
N PRO A 220 8.59 20.12 0.35
CA PRO A 220 7.98 18.93 -0.23
C PRO A 220 8.76 17.65 0.10
N PHE A 221 10.08 17.70 0.14
CA PHE A 221 10.89 16.57 0.59
C PHE A 221 10.57 16.17 2.04
N LEU A 222 10.55 17.13 2.97
CA LEU A 222 10.18 16.86 4.37
C LEU A 222 8.76 16.33 4.52
N LEU A 223 7.84 16.78 3.67
CA LEU A 223 6.48 16.26 3.64
C LEU A 223 6.49 14.76 3.26
N THR A 224 7.26 14.33 2.24
CA THR A 224 7.36 12.90 1.84
C THR A 224 7.74 11.95 2.99
N LEU A 225 8.49 12.43 3.99
CA LEU A 225 8.90 11.62 5.14
C LEU A 225 7.72 11.22 6.05
N ARG A 226 6.58 11.90 5.95
CA ARG A 226 5.33 11.57 6.66
C ARG A 226 4.37 10.82 5.73
N GLY A 227 4.60 9.54 5.49
CA GLY A 227 3.56 8.62 5.01
C GLY A 227 2.31 8.72 5.91
N CYS A 228 1.26 9.32 5.38
CA CYS A 228 -0.05 9.41 6.03
C CYS A 228 -0.80 8.09 5.79
N VAL A 229 -1.51 7.63 6.80
CA VAL A 229 -2.28 6.39 6.74
C VAL A 229 -3.73 6.74 7.01
N SER A 230 -4.60 6.43 6.06
CA SER A 230 -6.03 6.63 6.23
C SER A 230 -6.56 5.67 7.32
N PRO A 231 -7.36 6.17 8.27
CA PRO A 231 -7.92 5.35 9.34
C PRO A 231 -8.77 4.20 8.76
N TYR A 232 -8.71 3.02 9.39
CA TYR A 232 -9.55 1.90 9.01
C TYR A 232 -10.96 2.09 9.57
N LEU A 233 -11.95 2.19 8.68
CA LEU A 233 -13.36 2.38 9.03
C LEU A 233 -14.14 1.10 8.76
N VAL A 234 -14.56 0.42 9.82
CA VAL A 234 -15.40 -0.78 9.73
C VAL A 234 -16.82 -0.38 9.35
N PRO A 235 -17.48 -1.05 8.39
CA PRO A 235 -18.85 -0.73 7.97
C PRO A 235 -19.85 -0.84 9.12
N TYR A 236 -20.65 0.22 9.28
CA TYR A 236 -21.75 0.26 10.24
C TYR A 236 -22.92 -0.68 9.87
N GLY A 237 -23.48 -1.35 10.87
CA GLY A 237 -24.67 -2.19 10.76
C GLY A 237 -25.67 -1.92 11.88
N ARG A 238 -26.94 -1.67 11.52
CA ARG A 238 -28.01 -1.16 12.42
C ARG A 238 -28.66 -2.19 13.34
N GLY A 239 -28.22 -3.43 13.33
CA GLY A 239 -28.97 -4.44 14.04
C GLY A 239 -28.52 -4.59 15.49
N GLU A 240 -29.47 -4.92 16.36
CA GLU A 240 -29.17 -5.38 17.70
C GLU A 240 -28.49 -6.75 17.61
N ALA A 241 -27.30 -6.87 18.19
CA ALA A 241 -26.59 -8.13 18.31
C ALA A 241 -27.50 -9.20 18.91
N ARG A 242 -28.14 -10.02 18.06
CA ARG A 242 -28.78 -11.24 18.51
C ARG A 242 -27.66 -12.10 19.04
N VAL A 243 -27.55 -12.12 20.36
CA VAL A 243 -26.65 -12.92 21.17
C VAL A 243 -26.34 -14.24 20.45
N THR A 244 -25.18 -14.29 19.78
CA THR A 244 -24.69 -15.46 19.05
C THR A 244 -24.08 -16.51 20.00
N HIS A 245 -24.47 -16.46 21.27
CA HIS A 245 -24.18 -17.52 22.23
C HIS A 245 -25.42 -18.38 22.43
N VAL A 246 -25.84 -19.10 21.38
CA VAL A 246 -26.72 -20.26 21.56
C VAL A 246 -25.85 -21.52 21.44
N MET A 247 -24.79 -21.59 22.23
CA MET A 247 -24.18 -22.87 22.56
C MET A 247 -25.08 -23.52 23.61
N ARG A 248 -25.95 -24.44 23.18
CA ARG A 248 -26.67 -25.28 24.14
C ARG A 248 -25.64 -26.25 24.73
N VAL A 249 -25.23 -26.01 25.97
CA VAL A 249 -24.46 -27.00 26.75
C VAL A 249 -25.39 -28.17 27.02
N VAL A 250 -25.19 -29.29 26.32
CA VAL A 250 -25.92 -30.51 26.65
C VAL A 250 -25.35 -31.03 27.97
N LYS A 251 -26.12 -30.87 29.07
CA LYS A 251 -25.74 -31.47 30.36
C LYS A 251 -25.71 -32.98 30.19
N ARG A 252 -24.51 -33.58 30.28
CA ARG A 252 -24.35 -35.04 30.20
C ARG A 252 -25.01 -35.71 31.41
N ALA A 253 -25.77 -36.78 31.15
CA ALA A 253 -26.22 -37.67 32.22
C ALA A 253 -24.99 -38.37 32.83
N LYS A 254 -24.80 -38.26 34.15
CA LYS A 254 -23.71 -38.95 34.85
C LYS A 254 -23.96 -40.47 34.76
N LYS A 255 -23.12 -41.20 34.02
CA LYS A 255 -23.13 -42.67 34.04
C LYS A 255 -22.73 -43.13 35.46
N PRO A 256 -23.47 -44.05 36.10
CA PRO A 256 -23.11 -44.56 37.42
C PRO A 256 -21.77 -45.29 37.36
N ARG A 257 -20.88 -45.01 38.31
CA ARG A 257 -19.58 -45.70 38.44
C ARG A 257 -19.84 -47.19 38.69
N LYS A 258 -19.42 -48.04 37.77
CA LYS A 258 -19.47 -49.50 37.96
C LYS A 258 -18.51 -49.86 39.10
N LYS A 259 -19.03 -50.54 40.13
CA LYS A 259 -18.22 -51.05 41.24
C LYS A 259 -17.74 -52.45 40.84
N TYR A 260 -16.46 -52.59 40.57
CA TYR A 260 -15.89 -53.89 40.24
C TYR A 260 -15.73 -54.71 41.54
N ILE A 261 -16.29 -55.92 41.55
CA ILE A 261 -16.08 -56.89 42.62
C ILE A 261 -15.05 -57.89 42.08
N LEU A 262 -13.81 -57.81 42.57
CA LEU A 262 -12.73 -58.72 42.18
C LEU A 262 -12.90 -60.04 42.93
N ARG A 263 -13.03 -61.15 42.20
CA ARG A 263 -12.88 -62.50 42.77
C ARG A 263 -11.40 -62.75 42.98
N GLN A 264 -10.98 -63.00 44.22
CA GLN A 264 -9.57 -63.16 44.59
C GLN A 264 -8.85 -64.30 43.86
N ASN A 265 -9.58 -65.33 43.40
CA ASN A 265 -9.03 -66.50 42.71
C ASN A 265 -9.36 -66.54 41.21
N ALA A 266 -9.70 -65.41 40.58
CA ALA A 266 -9.93 -65.38 39.14
C ALA A 266 -8.59 -65.46 38.38
N ALA A 267 -8.50 -66.33 37.38
CA ALA A 267 -7.35 -66.39 36.49
C ALA A 267 -7.20 -65.03 35.76
N VAL A 268 -6.04 -64.40 35.89
CA VAL A 268 -5.76 -63.11 35.24
C VAL A 268 -5.37 -63.38 33.79
N TYR A 269 -6.24 -63.01 32.86
CA TYR A 269 -5.96 -63.04 31.43
C TYR A 269 -5.38 -61.67 31.02
N TRP A 270 -4.12 -61.65 30.60
CA TRP A 270 -3.45 -60.43 30.14
C TRP A 270 -3.67 -60.28 28.63
N ASP A 271 -4.78 -59.66 28.27
CA ASP A 271 -4.97 -59.11 26.94
C ASP A 271 -4.54 -57.64 26.98
N ILE A 272 -3.53 -57.28 26.18
CA ILE A 272 -3.05 -55.90 26.07
C ILE A 272 -3.67 -55.35 24.78
N PRO A 273 -4.86 -54.71 24.86
CA PRO A 273 -5.48 -54.14 23.68
C PRO A 273 -4.62 -53.01 23.13
N ASP A 274 -4.64 -52.83 21.82
CA ASP A 274 -4.02 -51.67 21.18
C ASP A 274 -4.65 -50.38 21.73
N LEU A 275 -3.88 -49.28 21.79
CA LEU A 275 -4.29 -48.02 22.42
C LEU A 275 -5.62 -47.49 21.84
N ASN A 276 -5.85 -47.75 20.55
CA ASN A 276 -7.03 -47.30 19.80
C ASN A 276 -8.26 -48.22 19.98
N GLU A 277 -8.06 -49.46 20.44
CA GLU A 277 -9.12 -50.45 20.66
C GLU A 277 -9.55 -50.52 22.14
N SER A 278 -8.81 -49.86 23.02
CA SER A 278 -9.14 -49.78 24.44
C SER A 278 -10.47 -49.06 24.67
N LYS A 279 -11.37 -49.71 25.42
CA LYS A 279 -12.60 -49.08 25.94
C LYS A 279 -12.32 -47.79 26.70
N VAL A 280 -11.15 -47.68 27.34
CA VAL A 280 -10.76 -46.46 28.05
C VAL A 280 -10.51 -45.32 27.07
N ALA A 281 -9.85 -45.58 25.93
CA ALA A 281 -9.63 -44.56 24.90
C ALA A 281 -10.95 -44.13 24.25
N GLN A 282 -11.87 -45.07 24.01
CA GLN A 282 -13.23 -44.75 23.54
C GLN A 282 -14.00 -43.91 24.56
N GLU A 283 -13.98 -44.29 25.84
CA GLU A 283 -14.62 -43.52 26.91
C GLU A 283 -13.99 -42.14 27.09
N VAL A 284 -12.67 -42.00 26.96
CA VAL A 284 -11.97 -40.71 27.00
C VAL A 284 -12.39 -39.86 25.81
N ASN A 285 -12.37 -40.39 24.58
CA ASN A 285 -12.81 -39.67 23.38
C ASN A 285 -14.29 -39.25 23.47
N GLU A 286 -15.19 -40.13 23.93
CA GLU A 286 -16.57 -39.77 24.24
C GLU A 286 -16.66 -38.67 25.31
N GLN A 287 -15.75 -38.68 26.29
CA GLN A 287 -15.67 -37.67 27.34
C GLN A 287 -15.05 -36.35 26.86
N THR A 288 -14.15 -36.35 25.87
CA THR A 288 -13.57 -35.15 25.25
C THR A 288 -14.36 -34.64 24.05
N GLN A 289 -15.34 -35.38 23.53
CA GLN A 289 -16.23 -34.92 22.47
C GLN A 289 -17.05 -33.69 22.88
N LEU A 290 -17.19 -32.76 21.94
CA LEU A 290 -17.69 -31.40 22.12
C LEU A 290 -19.02 -31.33 22.89
N THR A 291 -19.06 -30.58 24.00
CA THR A 291 -20.29 -30.30 24.79
C THR A 291 -21.20 -29.22 24.19
N HIS A 292 -20.77 -28.62 23.07
CA HIS A 292 -21.43 -27.50 22.44
C HIS A 292 -22.01 -27.93 21.09
N VAL A 293 -23.33 -27.90 20.99
CA VAL A 293 -24.04 -28.11 19.72
C VAL A 293 -24.57 -26.75 19.25
N ALA A 294 -24.24 -26.36 18.03
CA ALA A 294 -24.84 -25.21 17.37
C ALA A 294 -26.34 -25.48 17.16
N ASP A 295 -27.19 -24.55 17.60
CA ASP A 295 -28.63 -24.66 17.34
C ASP A 295 -28.90 -24.53 15.84
N ARG A 296 -29.36 -25.62 15.22
CA ARG A 296 -29.71 -25.67 13.79
C ARG A 296 -30.87 -24.74 13.42
N ASN A 297 -31.63 -24.26 14.40
CA ASN A 297 -32.73 -23.31 14.20
C ASN A 297 -32.33 -21.84 14.41
N ALA A 298 -31.04 -21.55 14.65
CA ALA A 298 -30.56 -20.17 14.71
C ALA A 298 -30.72 -19.50 13.33
N VAL A 299 -31.65 -18.54 13.24
CA VAL A 299 -31.80 -17.71 12.04
C VAL A 299 -30.53 -16.86 11.88
N HIS A 300 -29.64 -17.28 11.00
CA HIS A 300 -28.46 -16.51 10.63
C HIS A 300 -28.91 -15.21 9.94
N GLY A 301 -28.78 -14.08 10.64
CA GLY A 301 -28.86 -12.78 9.99
C GLY A 301 -27.76 -12.64 8.94
N LYS A 302 -27.92 -11.72 7.98
CA LYS A 302 -26.83 -11.39 7.05
C LYS A 302 -25.56 -11.01 7.83
N MET A 303 -24.39 -11.36 7.29
CA MET A 303 -23.08 -11.21 7.93
C MET A 303 -22.89 -9.85 8.61
N GLY A 304 -22.33 -9.89 9.82
CA GLY A 304 -22.16 -8.73 10.70
C GLY A 304 -22.90 -8.94 12.03
N ALA A 305 -22.33 -8.40 13.12
CA ALA A 305 -22.92 -8.52 14.46
C ALA A 305 -24.23 -7.71 14.62
N GLY A 306 -24.70 -7.04 13.57
CA GLY A 306 -25.94 -6.29 13.57
C GLY A 306 -27.18 -7.19 13.58
N GLY A 307 -27.41 -8.04 12.58
CA GLY A 307 -28.72 -8.66 12.40
C GLY A 307 -29.72 -7.73 11.72
N GLY A 308 -30.07 -8.02 10.47
CA GLY A 308 -30.97 -7.21 9.64
C GLY A 308 -30.61 -7.29 8.16
N LYS A 309 -31.40 -6.64 7.29
CA LYS A 309 -31.22 -6.72 5.82
C LYS A 309 -29.94 -6.05 5.29
N LYS A 310 -29.31 -5.15 6.07
CA LYS A 310 -28.15 -4.33 5.67
C LYS A 310 -26.78 -4.87 6.14
N GLY A 311 -26.73 -5.88 7.01
CA GLY A 311 -25.47 -6.42 7.56
C GLY A 311 -24.64 -5.38 8.33
N GLY A 312 -23.38 -5.72 8.66
CA GLY A 312 -22.40 -4.82 9.28
C GLY A 312 -22.33 -4.90 10.82
N TRP A 313 -21.49 -4.06 11.44
CA TRP A 313 -21.27 -4.05 12.89
C TRP A 313 -21.86 -2.81 13.58
N PRO A 314 -22.49 -2.93 14.76
CA PRO A 314 -23.09 -1.81 15.48
C PRO A 314 -22.09 -0.70 15.85
N ASP A 315 -20.87 -1.08 16.21
CA ASP A 315 -19.79 -0.12 16.52
C ASP A 315 -19.04 0.34 15.25
N GLY A 316 -19.56 0.10 14.04
CA GLY A 316 -18.97 0.56 12.78
C GLY A 316 -19.27 2.04 12.48
N VAL A 317 -18.69 2.56 11.41
CA VAL A 317 -18.88 3.95 10.95
C VAL A 317 -19.65 3.95 9.62
N PRO A 318 -20.61 4.87 9.40
CA PRO A 318 -21.25 5.05 8.10
C PRO A 318 -20.20 5.32 7.01
N GLY A 319 -20.34 4.69 5.83
CA GLY A 319 -19.34 4.76 4.75
C GLY A 319 -18.09 3.88 4.96
N GLY A 320 -17.97 3.18 6.09
CA GLY A 320 -16.87 2.23 6.30
C GLY A 320 -16.85 1.12 5.24
N LYS A 321 -15.65 0.71 4.82
CA LYS A 321 -15.43 -0.38 3.85
C LYS A 321 -14.43 -1.38 4.43
N ILE A 322 -14.69 -2.67 4.18
CA ILE A 322 -13.69 -3.71 4.50
C ILE A 322 -12.52 -3.59 3.52
N ARG A 323 -11.32 -3.33 4.05
CA ARG A 323 -10.05 -3.35 3.32
C ARG A 323 -9.26 -4.60 3.71
N PHE A 324 -8.65 -5.23 2.72
CA PHE A 324 -7.76 -6.38 2.91
C PHE A 324 -6.32 -5.88 2.86
N ILE A 325 -5.66 -5.85 4.01
CA ILE A 325 -4.31 -5.27 4.16
C ILE A 325 -3.30 -6.41 4.24
N ARG A 326 -2.39 -6.47 3.26
CA ARG A 326 -1.26 -7.39 3.20
C ARG A 326 -0.04 -6.75 3.89
N LEU A 327 0.65 -7.51 4.72
CA LEU A 327 1.88 -7.04 5.36
C LEU A 327 3.10 -7.27 4.46
N GLU A 328 3.76 -6.18 4.11
CA GLU A 328 5.04 -6.21 3.40
C GLU A 328 6.18 -6.52 4.38
N TYR A 329 7.05 -7.45 3.99
CA TYR A 329 8.28 -7.76 4.70
C TYR A 329 9.39 -8.09 3.70
N SER A 330 10.65 -8.07 4.14
CA SER A 330 11.77 -8.40 3.27
C SER A 330 11.90 -9.91 3.13
N GLY A 331 11.33 -10.46 2.06
CA GLY A 331 11.37 -11.88 1.72
C GLY A 331 11.19 -12.06 0.22
N ARG A 332 11.67 -13.18 -0.32
CA ARG A 332 11.28 -13.57 -1.68
C ARG A 332 9.82 -14.02 -1.62
N ASP A 333 9.04 -13.62 -2.63
CA ASP A 333 7.61 -13.94 -2.78
C ASP A 333 6.83 -13.71 -1.48
N TRP A 334 7.02 -12.55 -0.86
CA TRP A 334 6.29 -12.17 0.36
C TRP A 334 4.78 -12.02 0.11
N ASP A 335 4.41 -11.83 -1.16
CA ASP A 335 3.06 -11.65 -1.68
C ASP A 335 2.64 -12.81 -2.60
N ASP A 336 3.04 -14.03 -2.25
CA ASP A 336 2.70 -15.25 -2.98
C ASP A 336 1.23 -15.27 -3.47
N GLY A 337 1.05 -15.49 -4.78
CA GLY A 337 -0.25 -15.58 -5.44
C GLY A 337 -1.10 -14.31 -5.50
N MET A 338 -0.52 -13.16 -5.16
CA MET A 338 -1.19 -11.85 -5.23
C MET A 338 -0.86 -11.09 -6.52
N ASP A 339 -0.16 -11.73 -7.46
CA ASP A 339 0.12 -11.20 -8.79
C ASP A 339 -1.14 -11.17 -9.67
N ALA A 340 -1.06 -10.49 -10.83
CA ALA A 340 -2.21 -10.31 -11.71
C ALA A 340 -2.76 -11.62 -12.31
N ALA A 341 -1.97 -12.68 -12.42
CA ALA A 341 -2.42 -13.96 -12.95
C ALA A 341 -3.12 -14.79 -11.86
N SER A 342 -2.51 -14.88 -10.67
CA SER A 342 -3.05 -15.64 -9.55
C SER A 342 -4.22 -14.92 -8.86
N ALA A 343 -4.08 -13.62 -8.59
CA ALA A 343 -5.11 -12.73 -8.08
C ALA A 343 -5.89 -13.25 -6.84
N ALA A 344 -5.24 -13.95 -5.91
CA ALA A 344 -5.88 -14.59 -4.75
C ALA A 344 -6.68 -13.61 -3.88
N ASP A 345 -6.07 -12.49 -3.50
CA ASP A 345 -6.69 -11.43 -2.73
C ASP A 345 -7.90 -10.79 -3.44
N ILE A 346 -7.79 -10.53 -4.73
CA ILE A 346 -8.87 -9.99 -5.55
C ILE A 346 -10.02 -10.98 -5.62
N ASN A 347 -9.73 -12.27 -5.82
CA ASN A 347 -10.73 -13.33 -5.84
C ASN A 347 -11.43 -13.47 -4.48
N PHE A 348 -10.69 -13.40 -3.37
CA PHE A 348 -11.27 -13.39 -2.02
C PHE A 348 -12.18 -12.17 -1.80
N LEU A 349 -11.74 -10.97 -2.22
CA LEU A 349 -12.57 -9.76 -2.15
C LEU A 349 -13.81 -9.85 -3.05
N ASN A 350 -13.68 -10.46 -4.23
CA ASN A 350 -14.80 -10.71 -5.15
C ASN A 350 -15.83 -11.66 -4.53
N PHE A 351 -15.36 -12.73 -3.88
CA PHE A 351 -16.20 -13.65 -3.12
C PHE A 351 -16.90 -12.90 -1.98
N LEU A 352 -16.15 -12.16 -1.17
CA LEU A 352 -16.71 -11.41 -0.04
C LEU A 352 -17.80 -10.43 -0.47
N ARG A 353 -17.61 -9.72 -1.59
CA ARG A 353 -18.61 -8.79 -2.15
C ARG A 353 -19.92 -9.46 -2.55
N LYS A 354 -19.90 -10.74 -2.90
CA LYS A 354 -21.12 -11.51 -3.20
C LYS A 354 -21.84 -11.93 -1.92
N GLU A 355 -21.09 -12.23 -0.86
CA GLU A 355 -21.62 -12.71 0.41
C GLU A 355 -22.16 -11.59 1.32
N VAL A 356 -21.60 -10.37 1.24
CA VAL A 356 -21.92 -9.29 2.18
C VAL A 356 -22.70 -8.14 1.57
N PRO A 357 -23.67 -7.56 2.30
CA PRO A 357 -24.49 -6.44 1.82
C PRO A 357 -23.84 -5.05 2.01
N PHE A 358 -22.61 -4.97 2.55
CA PHE A 358 -21.92 -3.71 2.86
C PHE A 358 -20.68 -3.49 1.97
N PRO A 359 -20.14 -2.26 1.91
CA PRO A 359 -18.99 -1.95 1.06
C PRO A 359 -17.73 -2.75 1.42
N VAL A 360 -17.09 -3.30 0.40
CA VAL A 360 -15.80 -3.99 0.46
C VAL A 360 -14.88 -3.37 -0.59
N ALA A 361 -13.60 -3.27 -0.29
CA ALA A 361 -12.58 -2.80 -1.21
C ALA A 361 -12.60 -3.61 -2.52
N ARG A 362 -12.41 -2.92 -3.65
CA ARG A 362 -12.22 -3.60 -4.95
C ARG A 362 -10.87 -4.30 -5.05
N LYS A 363 -9.87 -3.82 -4.29
CA LYS A 363 -8.51 -4.31 -4.26
C LYS A 363 -7.98 -4.43 -2.83
N SER A 364 -6.96 -5.27 -2.68
CA SER A 364 -6.13 -5.26 -1.48
C SER A 364 -5.18 -4.05 -1.48
N GLU A 365 -4.60 -3.82 -0.32
CA GLU A 365 -3.56 -2.81 -0.10
C GLU A 365 -2.38 -3.50 0.57
N SER A 366 -1.17 -3.06 0.26
CA SER A 366 0.04 -3.58 0.88
C SER A 366 0.65 -2.51 1.79
N HIS A 367 0.96 -2.87 3.03
CA HIS A 367 1.54 -1.97 4.00
C HIS A 367 2.75 -2.62 4.67
N ALA A 368 3.86 -1.90 4.72
CA ALA A 368 4.99 -2.26 5.57
C ALA A 368 4.56 -2.37 7.04
N ILE A 369 5.17 -3.30 7.78
CA ILE A 369 4.86 -3.55 9.20
C ILE A 369 4.99 -2.26 10.04
N SER A 370 6.06 -1.49 9.81
CA SER A 370 6.28 -0.18 10.47
C SER A 370 5.13 0.82 10.32
N LEU A 371 4.32 0.70 9.26
CA LEU A 371 3.18 1.57 9.00
C LEU A 371 2.03 1.35 9.99
N LEU A 372 1.94 0.16 10.61
CA LEU A 372 0.90 -0.16 11.60
C LEU A 372 0.93 0.78 12.82
N ALA A 373 2.11 1.27 13.19
CA ALA A 373 2.27 2.23 14.29
C ALA A 373 1.66 3.61 14.02
N ARG A 374 1.35 3.92 12.75
CA ARG A 374 0.83 5.24 12.35
C ARG A 374 -0.70 5.32 12.38
N TYR A 375 -1.39 4.18 12.51
CA TYR A 375 -2.84 4.20 12.61
C TYR A 375 -3.29 4.86 13.91
N PRO A 376 -4.35 5.70 13.88
CA PRO A 376 -4.95 6.22 15.10
C PRO A 376 -5.45 5.07 15.98
N LYS A 377 -5.32 5.20 17.31
CA LYS A 377 -5.81 4.20 18.27
C LYS A 377 -7.31 3.95 18.05
N GLY A 378 -7.70 2.68 18.00
CA GLY A 378 -9.07 2.26 17.70
C GLY A 378 -9.47 2.37 16.23
N ARG A 379 -8.61 2.86 15.34
CA ARG A 379 -8.85 2.90 13.88
C ARG A 379 -7.72 2.23 13.08
N ALA A 380 -7.01 1.29 13.69
CA ALA A 380 -6.12 0.35 12.99
C ALA A 380 -6.95 -0.74 12.26
N PRO A 381 -6.37 -1.42 11.26
CA PRO A 381 -7.04 -2.56 10.65
C PRO A 381 -7.37 -3.63 11.70
N PRO A 382 -8.58 -4.23 11.66
CA PRO A 382 -8.92 -5.33 12.57
C PRO A 382 -8.09 -6.59 12.37
N PHE A 383 -7.71 -6.85 11.12
CA PHE A 383 -6.80 -7.91 10.74
C PHE A 383 -5.85 -7.45 9.66
N VAL A 384 -4.68 -8.07 9.61
CA VAL A 384 -3.69 -7.93 8.55
C VAL A 384 -3.27 -9.31 8.08
N TYR A 385 -3.05 -9.47 6.79
CA TYR A 385 -2.75 -10.74 6.14
C TYR A 385 -1.26 -10.88 5.85
N MET A 386 -0.72 -12.08 6.03
CA MET A 386 0.68 -12.39 5.76
C MET A 386 0.79 -13.80 5.16
N THR A 387 1.48 -13.91 4.02
CA THR A 387 1.79 -15.19 3.37
C THR A 387 3.21 -15.14 2.82
N GLY A 388 3.68 -16.19 2.16
CA GLY A 388 4.86 -16.20 1.31
C GLY A 388 5.44 -17.60 1.10
N SER A 389 6.52 -17.67 0.31
CA SER A 389 7.17 -18.93 -0.06
C SER A 389 8.55 -19.14 0.60
N ASP A 390 9.20 -18.10 1.10
CA ASP A 390 10.60 -18.14 1.56
C ASP A 390 10.84 -17.38 2.90
N SER A 391 12.09 -16.99 3.18
CA SER A 391 12.48 -16.34 4.44
C SER A 391 11.73 -15.04 4.75
N ILE A 392 11.39 -14.85 6.03
CA ILE A 392 10.82 -13.61 6.57
C ILE A 392 11.95 -12.80 7.22
N ARG A 393 12.33 -11.66 6.63
CA ARG A 393 13.27 -10.71 7.24
C ARG A 393 12.55 -9.43 7.63
N THR A 394 12.65 -9.09 8.91
CA THR A 394 12.01 -7.92 9.53
C THR A 394 12.97 -7.28 10.52
N SER A 395 12.89 -5.96 10.68
CA SER A 395 13.71 -5.25 11.66
C SER A 395 13.21 -5.50 13.09
N SER A 396 14.04 -5.22 14.09
CA SER A 396 13.61 -5.22 15.50
C SER A 396 12.48 -4.22 15.77
N HIS A 397 12.47 -3.10 15.04
CA HIS A 397 11.40 -2.11 15.08
C HIS A 397 10.09 -2.69 14.55
N ASP A 398 10.10 -3.36 13.40
CA ASP A 398 8.90 -4.01 12.83
C ASP A 398 8.31 -5.04 13.78
N LYS A 399 9.16 -5.87 14.41
CA LYS A 399 8.71 -6.87 15.39
C LYS A 399 8.02 -6.22 16.59
N LYS A 400 8.56 -5.11 17.09
CA LYS A 400 7.95 -4.33 18.18
C LYS A 400 6.62 -3.74 17.76
N VAL A 401 6.55 -3.12 16.58
CA VAL A 401 5.32 -2.51 16.04
C VAL A 401 4.23 -3.56 15.84
N LEU A 402 4.56 -4.72 15.24
CA LEU A 402 3.62 -5.82 15.07
C LEU A 402 3.11 -6.32 16.42
N ARG A 403 4.00 -6.52 17.39
CA ARG A 403 3.62 -6.92 18.75
C ARG A 403 2.63 -5.93 19.36
N GLU A 404 2.92 -4.63 19.31
CA GLU A 404 2.03 -3.58 19.85
C GLU A 404 0.66 -3.61 19.16
N TYR A 405 0.63 -3.67 17.82
CA TYR A 405 -0.61 -3.78 17.04
C TYR A 405 -1.47 -4.98 17.44
N LEU A 406 -0.87 -6.16 17.62
CA LEU A 406 -1.58 -7.38 18.01
C LEU A 406 -2.15 -7.30 19.43
N LEU A 407 -1.42 -6.68 20.35
CA LEU A 407 -1.86 -6.49 21.74
C LEU A 407 -2.97 -5.42 21.84
N ASP A 408 -2.92 -4.39 21.00
CA ASP A 408 -3.86 -3.24 21.00
C ASP A 408 -5.20 -3.50 20.29
N GLY A 409 -5.43 -4.73 19.81
CA GLY A 409 -6.72 -5.16 19.27
C GLY A 409 -6.64 -5.83 17.91
N GLY A 410 -5.57 -5.57 17.16
CA GLY A 410 -5.35 -6.17 15.84
C GLY A 410 -5.19 -7.68 15.90
N MET A 411 -5.28 -8.30 14.73
CA MET A 411 -5.07 -9.74 14.54
C MET A 411 -4.20 -9.98 13.31
N LEU A 412 -3.29 -10.94 13.40
CA LEU A 412 -2.52 -11.44 12.26
C LEU A 412 -3.23 -12.66 11.69
N PHE A 413 -3.58 -12.59 10.42
CA PHE A 413 -4.02 -13.72 9.62
C PHE A 413 -2.82 -14.18 8.78
N ALA A 414 -2.23 -15.30 9.14
CA ALA A 414 -1.12 -15.88 8.43
C ALA A 414 -1.52 -17.19 7.72
N ASP A 415 -0.96 -17.39 6.53
CA ASP A 415 -1.16 -18.60 5.74
C ASP A 415 0.17 -19.00 5.09
N ALA A 416 0.52 -20.29 5.15
CA ALA A 416 1.79 -20.76 4.61
C ALA A 416 1.68 -21.09 3.12
N GLY A 417 2.41 -20.37 2.27
CA GLY A 417 2.58 -20.71 0.85
C GLY A 417 3.63 -21.80 0.59
N SER A 418 4.39 -22.20 1.61
CA SER A 418 5.35 -23.31 1.50
C SER A 418 5.75 -23.88 2.87
N GLN A 419 6.29 -25.11 2.88
CA GLN A 419 6.87 -25.73 4.08
C GLN A 419 8.06 -24.93 4.61
N ARG A 420 8.84 -24.31 3.71
CA ARG A 420 9.96 -23.45 4.09
C ARG A 420 9.47 -22.21 4.82
N TRP A 421 8.40 -21.59 4.32
CA TRP A 421 7.80 -20.42 4.94
C TRP A 421 7.22 -20.73 6.33
N ASP A 422 6.55 -21.89 6.51
CA ASP A 422 6.06 -22.36 7.82
C ASP A 422 7.18 -22.32 8.89
N HIS A 423 8.36 -22.85 8.56
CA HIS A 423 9.50 -22.87 9.46
C HIS A 423 9.93 -21.45 9.88
N TYR A 424 10.08 -20.54 8.92
CA TYR A 424 10.45 -19.15 9.20
C TYR A 424 9.37 -18.41 9.97
N PHE A 425 8.11 -18.63 9.65
CA PHE A 425 6.97 -17.97 10.30
C PHE A 425 6.86 -18.35 11.78
N ARG A 426 7.06 -19.64 12.11
CA ARG A 426 7.11 -20.10 13.51
C ARG A 426 8.29 -19.51 14.28
N GLY A 427 9.44 -19.29 13.63
CA GLY A 427 10.57 -18.56 14.19
C GLY A 427 10.22 -17.10 14.47
N PHE A 428 9.71 -16.41 13.45
CA PHE A 428 9.28 -15.02 13.51
C PHE A 428 8.25 -14.77 14.63
N LEU A 429 7.24 -15.62 14.77
CA LEU A 429 6.25 -15.50 15.84
C LEU A 429 6.85 -15.64 17.24
N ARG A 430 7.83 -16.52 17.44
CA ARG A 430 8.53 -16.65 18.74
C ARG A 430 9.30 -15.38 19.10
N GLU A 431 9.80 -14.66 18.12
CA GLU A 431 10.50 -13.38 18.34
C GLU A 431 9.53 -12.23 18.62
N VAL A 432 8.39 -12.16 17.91
CA VAL A 432 7.37 -11.11 18.11
C VAL A 432 6.58 -11.33 19.40
N LEU A 433 6.24 -12.59 19.71
CA LEU A 433 5.36 -12.99 20.80
C LEU A 433 6.01 -14.03 21.73
N ALA A 434 7.22 -13.74 22.21
CA ALA A 434 8.01 -14.65 23.06
C ALA A 434 7.28 -15.20 24.31
N ASP A 435 6.31 -14.46 24.84
CA ASP A 435 5.49 -14.82 26.00
C ASP A 435 4.23 -15.63 25.66
N LYS A 436 4.02 -15.99 24.38
CA LYS A 436 2.80 -16.66 23.92
C LYS A 436 3.13 -17.91 23.14
N ARG A 437 2.32 -18.94 23.36
CA ARG A 437 2.48 -20.23 22.70
C ARG A 437 1.53 -20.34 21.51
N LEU A 438 2.06 -20.80 20.39
CA LEU A 438 1.27 -21.24 19.24
C LEU A 438 0.62 -22.58 19.59
N ILE A 439 -0.70 -22.65 19.56
CA ILE A 439 -1.49 -23.83 19.94
C ILE A 439 -2.53 -24.14 18.87
N ASP A 440 -2.99 -25.40 18.83
CA ASP A 440 -4.12 -25.80 18.00
C ASP A 440 -5.38 -25.01 18.37
N ILE A 441 -6.12 -24.59 17.35
CA ILE A 441 -7.47 -24.07 17.54
C ILE A 441 -8.41 -25.27 17.60
N ALA A 442 -9.17 -25.38 18.69
CA ALA A 442 -10.13 -26.47 18.86
C ALA A 442 -11.26 -26.36 17.83
N ASP A 443 -11.76 -27.50 17.36
CA ASP A 443 -12.75 -27.57 16.27
C ASP A 443 -14.12 -26.95 16.66
N ASP A 444 -14.39 -26.79 17.96
CA ASP A 444 -15.54 -26.08 18.51
C ASP A 444 -15.31 -24.60 18.81
N ASP A 445 -14.12 -24.06 18.53
CA ASP A 445 -13.84 -22.65 18.76
C ASP A 445 -14.75 -21.79 17.87
N GLN A 446 -15.19 -20.65 18.42
CA GLN A 446 -16.12 -19.72 17.76
C GLN A 446 -15.68 -19.28 16.36
N ILE A 447 -14.37 -19.29 16.06
CA ILE A 447 -13.84 -18.95 14.74
C ILE A 447 -14.27 -19.96 13.66
N PHE A 448 -14.58 -21.20 14.04
CA PHE A 448 -15.09 -22.24 13.14
C PHE A 448 -16.61 -22.32 13.11
N GLN A 449 -17.32 -21.54 13.93
CA GLN A 449 -18.76 -21.62 14.03
C GLN A 449 -19.50 -20.54 13.24
N MET A 450 -18.83 -19.41 12.92
CA MET A 450 -19.48 -18.27 12.30
C MET A 450 -18.59 -17.48 11.32
N PRO A 451 -19.18 -16.94 10.22
CA PRO A 451 -20.57 -17.14 9.80
C PRO A 451 -20.87 -18.52 9.20
N TYR A 452 -19.86 -19.26 8.73
CA TYR A 452 -20.01 -20.63 8.26
C TYR A 452 -19.58 -21.62 9.35
N THR A 453 -20.18 -22.82 9.36
CA THR A 453 -19.89 -23.85 10.35
C THR A 453 -18.92 -24.89 9.80
N PHE A 454 -17.82 -25.09 10.52
CA PHE A 454 -16.76 -26.04 10.22
C PHE A 454 -16.62 -27.03 11.40
N PRO A 455 -17.43 -28.11 11.44
CA PRO A 455 -17.50 -29.00 12.59
C PRO A 455 -16.20 -29.77 12.88
N ASN A 456 -15.32 -29.87 11.87
CA ASN A 456 -14.05 -30.57 11.95
C ASN A 456 -12.85 -29.60 11.79
N GLY A 457 -13.04 -28.32 12.12
CA GLY A 457 -12.01 -27.31 11.97
C GLY A 457 -11.72 -26.92 10.51
N ALA A 458 -10.49 -26.46 10.25
CA ALA A 458 -10.10 -25.96 8.94
C ALA A 458 -10.20 -27.02 7.82
N PRO A 459 -10.58 -26.61 6.59
CA PRO A 459 -10.71 -27.55 5.48
C PRO A 459 -9.35 -28.18 5.15
N PRO A 460 -9.28 -29.49 4.85
CA PRO A 460 -8.02 -30.14 4.50
C PRO A 460 -7.54 -29.65 3.13
N LEU A 461 -6.30 -29.13 3.08
CA LEU A 461 -5.69 -28.47 1.93
C LEU A 461 -4.26 -29.01 1.69
N TRP A 462 -3.26 -28.22 1.30
CA TRP A 462 -1.94 -28.72 0.86
C TRP A 462 -0.95 -29.10 1.97
N HIS A 463 -1.29 -28.84 3.23
CA HIS A 463 -0.61 -29.37 4.41
C HIS A 463 0.92 -29.14 4.52
N HIS A 464 1.44 -27.99 4.09
CA HIS A 464 2.88 -27.67 4.15
C HIS A 464 3.53 -27.85 5.53
N GLY A 465 2.82 -27.48 6.61
CA GLY A 465 3.32 -27.55 7.99
C GLY A 465 2.34 -28.18 8.98
N GLY A 466 1.27 -28.80 8.48
CA GLY A 466 0.23 -29.46 9.27
C GLY A 466 -1.19 -29.33 8.69
N GLU A 467 -2.13 -29.99 9.34
CA GLU A 467 -3.54 -30.06 8.90
C GLU A 467 -4.48 -29.18 9.71
N ARG A 468 -4.03 -28.74 10.89
CA ARG A 468 -4.84 -27.96 11.83
C ARG A 468 -4.48 -26.49 11.77
N ALA A 469 -5.49 -25.62 11.87
CA ALA A 469 -5.24 -24.22 12.12
C ALA A 469 -4.72 -24.01 13.54
N LEU A 470 -3.73 -23.13 13.64
CA LEU A 470 -3.04 -22.77 14.87
C LEU A 470 -3.35 -21.33 15.24
N GLY A 471 -3.17 -20.98 16.50
CA GLY A 471 -3.34 -19.60 16.95
C GLY A 471 -2.57 -19.26 18.21
N MET A 472 -2.53 -17.97 18.52
CA MET A 472 -2.01 -17.44 19.78
C MET A 472 -3.08 -16.56 20.45
N LYS A 473 -3.30 -16.73 21.76
CA LYS A 473 -4.26 -15.93 22.52
C LYS A 473 -3.58 -14.82 23.33
N HIS A 474 -4.25 -13.67 23.41
CA HIS A 474 -4.00 -12.63 24.41
C HIS A 474 -5.30 -12.27 25.12
N LYS A 475 -5.34 -12.44 26.46
CA LYS A 475 -6.52 -12.17 27.29
C LYS A 475 -7.80 -12.85 26.75
N GLY A 476 -7.69 -14.11 26.37
CA GLY A 476 -8.81 -14.92 25.85
C GLY A 476 -9.16 -14.70 24.38
N ARG A 477 -8.61 -13.68 23.71
CA ARG A 477 -8.81 -13.37 22.29
C ARG A 477 -7.68 -13.95 21.43
N TRP A 478 -8.00 -14.62 20.34
CA TRP A 478 -7.02 -14.91 19.27
C TRP A 478 -6.45 -13.61 18.68
N ILE A 479 -5.13 -13.46 18.77
CA ILE A 479 -4.36 -12.38 18.14
C ILE A 479 -3.61 -12.86 16.90
N VAL A 480 -3.42 -14.16 16.75
CA VAL A 480 -2.88 -14.79 15.55
C VAL A 480 -3.81 -15.94 15.18
N PHE A 481 -4.21 -15.99 13.92
CA PHE A 481 -4.69 -17.20 13.26
C PHE A 481 -3.67 -17.56 12.20
N TYR A 482 -3.21 -18.80 12.22
CA TYR A 482 -2.21 -19.31 11.31
C TYR A 482 -2.70 -20.62 10.70
N TYR A 483 -2.73 -20.70 9.37
CA TYR A 483 -3.04 -21.94 8.69
C TYR A 483 -1.82 -22.45 7.91
N PRO A 484 -1.28 -23.65 8.25
CA PRO A 484 -0.12 -24.21 7.58
C PRO A 484 -0.48 -25.00 6.30
N GLY A 485 -1.71 -24.92 5.81
CA GLY A 485 -2.22 -25.73 4.71
C GLY A 485 -2.52 -24.97 3.41
N ASP A 486 -2.03 -23.73 3.25
CA ASP A 486 -2.15 -22.94 2.02
C ASP A 486 -3.60 -22.67 1.58
N MET A 487 -4.31 -21.90 2.39
CA MET A 487 -5.63 -21.43 2.01
C MET A 487 -5.56 -20.41 0.86
N ASN A 488 -4.40 -19.75 0.69
CA ASN A 488 -4.12 -18.81 -0.37
C ASN A 488 -4.20 -19.45 -1.76
N ASP A 489 -3.61 -20.64 -1.96
CA ASP A 489 -3.68 -21.38 -3.23
C ASP A 489 -5.12 -21.66 -3.68
N ALA A 490 -6.03 -21.94 -2.73
CA ALA A 490 -7.45 -22.14 -3.02
C ALA A 490 -8.13 -20.84 -3.52
N TRP A 491 -7.58 -19.67 -3.18
CA TRP A 491 -8.08 -18.37 -3.62
C TRP A 491 -7.55 -17.95 -5.00
N LYS A 492 -6.45 -18.53 -5.47
CA LYS A 492 -5.85 -18.17 -6.77
C LYS A 492 -6.76 -18.59 -7.94
N THR A 493 -6.60 -17.91 -9.07
CA THR A 493 -7.28 -18.23 -10.32
C THR A 493 -6.96 -19.67 -10.73
N GLY A 494 -7.99 -20.46 -11.05
CA GLY A 494 -7.83 -21.89 -11.32
C GLY A 494 -7.78 -22.79 -10.08
N ARG A 495 -7.79 -22.21 -8.86
CA ARG A 495 -7.90 -22.91 -7.56
C ARG A 495 -6.82 -23.98 -7.34
N TRP A 496 -5.73 -23.88 -8.10
CA TRP A 496 -4.62 -24.85 -8.14
C TRP A 496 -5.04 -26.33 -8.22
N GLY A 497 -6.12 -26.59 -8.98
CA GLY A 497 -6.60 -27.95 -9.20
C GLY A 497 -7.47 -28.52 -8.06
N LEU A 498 -7.82 -27.71 -7.05
CA LEU A 498 -8.83 -28.12 -6.07
C LEU A 498 -10.23 -28.24 -6.68
N ASP A 499 -10.95 -29.23 -6.18
CA ASP A 499 -12.38 -29.32 -6.37
C ASP A 499 -13.08 -28.06 -5.86
N ARG A 500 -14.13 -27.66 -6.57
CA ARG A 500 -14.91 -26.45 -6.27
C ARG A 500 -15.39 -26.39 -4.82
N ASP A 501 -15.87 -27.51 -4.29
CA ASP A 501 -16.43 -27.56 -2.94
C ASP A 501 -15.37 -27.36 -1.85
N ILE A 502 -14.14 -27.82 -2.10
CA ILE A 502 -13.01 -27.62 -1.18
C ILE A 502 -12.50 -26.18 -1.28
N ALA A 503 -12.39 -25.64 -2.49
CA ALA A 503 -12.01 -24.24 -2.69
C ALA A 503 -13.04 -23.29 -2.05
N ASP A 504 -14.34 -23.52 -2.24
CA ASP A 504 -15.39 -22.69 -1.67
C ASP A 504 -15.34 -22.73 -0.11
N LYS A 505 -14.98 -23.88 0.50
CA LYS A 505 -14.71 -23.97 1.96
C LYS A 505 -13.52 -23.11 2.39
N ALA A 506 -12.46 -23.01 1.60
CA ALA A 506 -11.31 -22.13 1.88
C ALA A 506 -11.73 -20.65 1.87
N TYR A 507 -12.55 -20.22 0.92
CA TYR A 507 -13.12 -18.87 0.92
C TYR A 507 -13.98 -18.61 2.17
N GLN A 508 -14.87 -19.55 2.50
CA GLN A 508 -15.73 -19.46 3.68
C GLN A 508 -14.91 -19.40 4.99
N MET A 509 -13.82 -20.16 5.09
CA MET A 509 -12.92 -20.10 6.24
C MET A 509 -12.24 -18.73 6.36
N GLY A 510 -11.77 -18.15 5.25
CA GLY A 510 -11.24 -16.78 5.25
C GLY A 510 -12.26 -15.75 5.76
N VAL A 511 -13.53 -15.90 5.40
CA VAL A 511 -14.63 -15.06 5.89
C VAL A 511 -14.86 -15.24 7.39
N ASN A 512 -14.81 -16.47 7.91
CA ASN A 512 -14.89 -16.75 9.34
C ASN A 512 -13.80 -16.04 10.15
N VAL A 513 -12.54 -16.17 9.71
CA VAL A 513 -11.39 -15.52 10.38
C VAL A 513 -11.55 -14.00 10.36
N MET A 514 -11.93 -13.43 9.22
CA MET A 514 -12.19 -12.01 9.08
C MET A 514 -13.32 -11.54 10.02
N TYR A 515 -14.44 -12.26 10.05
CA TYR A 515 -15.59 -11.94 10.87
C TYR A 515 -15.24 -11.94 12.37
N TYR A 516 -14.51 -12.96 12.81
CA TYR A 516 -14.01 -13.06 14.17
C TYR A 516 -13.09 -11.87 14.51
N ALA A 517 -12.12 -11.56 13.63
CA ALA A 517 -11.15 -10.50 13.84
C ALA A 517 -11.82 -9.12 13.99
N ILE A 518 -12.75 -8.79 13.09
CA ILE A 518 -13.49 -7.52 13.14
C ILE A 518 -14.32 -7.43 14.41
N THR A 519 -15.07 -8.48 14.74
CA THR A 519 -15.94 -8.49 15.92
C THR A 519 -15.14 -8.28 17.20
N ARG A 520 -14.05 -9.04 17.40
CA ARG A 520 -13.21 -8.93 18.59
C ARG A 520 -12.39 -7.64 18.64
N TYR A 521 -11.96 -7.12 17.49
CA TYR A 521 -11.29 -5.82 17.41
C TYR A 521 -12.21 -4.69 17.89
N LEU A 522 -13.47 -4.69 17.45
CA LEU A 522 -14.43 -3.65 17.82
C LEU A 522 -14.71 -3.67 19.32
N GLU A 523 -14.94 -4.85 19.89
CA GLU A 523 -15.12 -5.04 21.34
C GLU A 523 -13.93 -4.51 22.13
N HIS A 524 -12.70 -4.86 21.74
CA HIS A 524 -11.49 -4.47 22.44
C HIS A 524 -11.20 -2.96 22.36
N THR A 525 -11.43 -2.37 21.19
CA THR A 525 -11.10 -0.96 20.91
C THR A 525 -12.24 0.00 21.21
N ARG A 526 -13.38 -0.49 21.72
CA ARG A 526 -14.56 0.33 22.06
C ARG A 526 -14.22 1.52 22.95
N LYS A 527 -13.27 1.36 23.88
CA LYS A 527 -12.79 2.43 24.77
C LYS A 527 -12.18 3.65 24.05
N TYR A 528 -11.65 3.47 22.85
CA TYR A 528 -11.01 4.55 22.08
C TYR A 528 -11.98 5.25 21.11
N ARG A 529 -13.22 4.76 21.01
CA ARG A 529 -14.21 5.19 20.02
C ARG A 529 -15.50 5.74 20.65
N LYS A 530 -15.52 5.82 21.98
CA LYS A 530 -16.60 6.46 22.75
C LYS A 530 -16.46 7.97 22.75
#